data_AF-A0A4Q3MXL9-F1
#
_entry.id   AF-A0A4Q3MXL9-F1
#
_cell.length_a   1.000
_cell.length_b   1.000
_cell.length_c   1.000
_cell.angle_alpha   90.00
_cell.angle_beta   90.00
_cell.angle_gamma   90.00
#
_symmetry.space_group_name_H-M   'P 1'
#
loop_
_entity.id
_entity.type
_entity.pdbx_description
1 polymer ?
#
loop_
_entity_poly.entity_id
_entity_poly.type
_entity_poly.pdbx_seq_one_letter_code
_entity_poly.pdbx_strand_id
1 'polypeptide(L)'
;MSAGQQPLSGADWLGAAGVVLIWGLNFVVMKIALQDIDPMLLGALRFTAASLPFLLFLPRPRLPWRFIAGYGLAQGLGQFGFLFLGLKLGMPAGMASVVMQTQAFFTLMLAGPLLGERGTPWQWAGLVVALAGLLVIGSAHGAGPADM
;
A
#
# COMPACT_ATOMS: atom_id res chain seq x y z
N MET A 1 -29.89 10.80 8.14
CA MET A 1 -29.91 11.45 6.81
C MET A 1 -29.14 10.54 5.88
N SER A 2 -29.87 9.75 5.09
CA SER A 2 -29.31 8.70 4.22
C SER A 2 -28.72 9.37 2.98
N ALA A 3 -27.39 9.45 2.88
CA ALA A 3 -26.73 9.88 1.66
C ALA A 3 -26.98 8.79 0.60
N GLY A 4 -27.89 9.07 -0.34
CA GLY A 4 -28.12 8.22 -1.50
C GLY A 4 -26.82 8.07 -2.28
N GLN A 5 -26.26 6.87 -2.27
CA GLN A 5 -25.14 6.49 -3.13
C GLN A 5 -25.60 6.70 -4.58
N GLN A 6 -25.11 7.77 -5.20
CA GLN A 6 -25.31 7.95 -6.63
C GLN A 6 -24.61 6.79 -7.35
N PRO A 7 -25.28 6.15 -8.34
CA PRO A 7 -24.65 5.06 -9.08
C PRO A 7 -23.40 5.59 -9.79
N LEU A 8 -22.27 4.93 -9.55
CA LEU A 8 -20.97 5.26 -10.14
C LEU A 8 -21.11 5.38 -11.68
N SER A 9 -20.72 6.54 -12.21
CA SER A 9 -20.72 6.81 -13.64
C SER A 9 -19.74 5.89 -14.38
N GLY A 10 -19.91 5.68 -15.68
CA GLY A 10 -18.96 4.91 -16.49
C GLY A 10 -17.53 5.47 -16.42
N ALA A 11 -17.39 6.79 -16.23
CA ALA A 11 -16.11 7.45 -16.01
C ALA A 11 -15.47 7.09 -14.65
N ASP A 12 -16.28 6.88 -13.61
CA ASP A 12 -15.79 6.49 -12.27
C ASP A 12 -15.24 5.06 -12.30
N TRP A 13 -15.89 4.17 -13.04
CA TRP A 13 -15.42 2.80 -13.25
C TRP A 13 -14.11 2.74 -14.05
N LEU A 14 -13.98 3.56 -15.10
CA LEU A 14 -12.72 3.69 -15.83
C LEU A 14 -11.61 4.28 -14.96
N GLY A 15 -11.93 5.26 -14.12
CA GLY A 15 -11.01 5.81 -13.13
C GLY A 15 -10.54 4.76 -12.13
N ALA A 16 -11.47 3.98 -11.57
CA ALA A 16 -11.16 2.89 -10.65
C ALA A 16 -10.30 1.80 -11.30
N ALA A 17 -10.62 1.40 -12.53
CA ALA A 17 -9.83 0.43 -13.29
C ALA A 17 -8.42 0.96 -13.58
N GLY A 18 -8.28 2.24 -13.94
CA GLY A 18 -6.99 2.90 -14.12
C GLY A 18 -6.15 2.90 -12.85
N VAL A 19 -6.75 3.23 -11.70
CA VAL A 19 -6.08 3.16 -10.40
C VAL A 19 -5.60 1.75 -10.11
N VAL A 20 -6.45 0.74 -10.29
CA VAL A 20 -6.09 -0.68 -10.05
C VAL A 20 -4.94 -1.12 -10.95
N LEU A 21 -4.96 -0.76 -12.24
CA LEU A 21 -3.89 -1.11 -13.17
C LEU A 21 -2.57 -0.42 -12.83
N ILE A 22 -2.60 0.88 -12.55
CA ILE A 22 -1.40 1.65 -12.18
C ILE A 22 -0.78 1.11 -10.89
N TRP A 23 -1.62 0.82 -9.88
CA TRP A 23 -1.17 0.26 -8.62
C TRP A 23 -0.67 -1.18 -8.76
N GLY A 24 -1.37 -2.01 -9.52
CA GLY A 24 -0.97 -3.41 -9.75
C GLY A 24 0.35 -3.51 -10.51
N LEU A 25 0.52 -2.73 -11.57
CA LEU A 25 1.73 -2.72 -12.38
C LEU A 25 2.95 -2.20 -11.61
N ASN A 26 2.72 -1.37 -10.58
CA ASN A 26 3.78 -0.84 -9.74
C ASN A 26 4.66 -1.94 -9.12
N PHE A 27 4.07 -3.07 -8.71
CA PHE A 27 4.82 -4.20 -8.15
C PHE A 27 5.74 -4.88 -9.17
N VAL A 28 5.31 -4.97 -10.43
CA VAL A 28 6.12 -5.54 -11.52
C VAL A 28 7.32 -4.64 -11.80
N VAL A 29 7.07 -3.33 -11.94
CA VAL A 29 8.14 -2.34 -12.14
C VAL A 29 9.10 -2.32 -10.95
N MET A 30 8.58 -2.42 -9.72
CA MET A 30 9.40 -2.49 -8.51
C MET A 30 10.30 -3.73 -8.53
N LYS A 31 9.75 -4.90 -8.88
CA LYS A 31 10.53 -6.15 -8.97
C LYS A 31 11.67 -6.03 -9.97
N ILE A 32 11.43 -5.43 -11.13
CA ILE A 32 12.44 -5.20 -12.18
C ILE A 32 13.49 -4.20 -11.69
N ALA A 33 13.05 -3.06 -11.14
CA ALA A 33 13.96 -2.02 -10.67
C ALA A 33 14.87 -2.50 -9.52
N LEU A 34 14.38 -3.41 -8.67
CA LEU A 34 15.14 -4.05 -7.60
C LEU A 34 16.21 -5.03 -8.08
N GLN A 35 16.25 -5.38 -9.38
CA GLN A 35 17.33 -6.21 -9.94
C GLN A 35 18.61 -5.39 -10.11
N ASP A 36 18.49 -4.10 -10.42
CA ASP A 36 19.61 -3.21 -10.74
C ASP A 36 19.85 -2.12 -9.69
N ILE A 37 18.83 -1.78 -8.89
CA ILE A 37 18.85 -0.66 -7.94
C ILE A 37 18.51 -1.14 -6.54
N ASP A 38 19.35 -0.75 -5.58
CA ASP A 38 19.12 -1.02 -4.15
C ASP A 38 17.73 -0.51 -3.70
N PRO A 39 16.97 -1.29 -2.91
CA PRO A 39 15.60 -0.93 -2.52
C PRO A 39 15.47 0.45 -1.87
N MET A 40 16.39 0.80 -0.98
CA MET A 40 16.41 2.11 -0.32
C MET A 40 16.65 3.25 -1.31
N LEU A 41 17.51 3.05 -2.31
CA LEU A 41 17.80 4.04 -3.34
C LEU A 41 16.60 4.22 -4.27
N LEU A 42 15.94 3.13 -4.67
CA LEU A 42 14.70 3.17 -5.46
C LEU A 42 13.58 3.90 -4.72
N GLY A 43 13.43 3.64 -3.41
CA GLY A 43 12.51 4.38 -2.54
C GLY A 43 12.83 5.87 -2.51
N ALA A 44 14.09 6.24 -2.27
CA ALA A 44 14.53 7.63 -2.24
C ALA A 44 14.29 8.36 -3.57
N LEU A 45 14.62 7.73 -4.70
CA LEU A 45 14.36 8.25 -6.06
C LEU A 45 12.87 8.44 -6.30
N ARG A 46 12.05 7.43 -5.97
CA ARG A 46 10.59 7.50 -6.13
C ARG A 46 9.98 8.63 -5.32
N PHE A 47 10.36 8.76 -4.04
CA PHE A 47 9.88 9.84 -3.19
C PHE A 47 10.37 11.20 -3.66
N THR A 48 11.62 11.32 -4.11
CA THR A 48 12.17 12.57 -4.64
C THR A 48 11.44 12.99 -5.92
N ALA A 49 11.27 12.07 -6.86
CA ALA A 49 10.55 12.29 -8.11
C ALA A 49 9.07 12.62 -7.90
N ALA A 50 8.42 12.01 -6.90
CA ALA A 50 7.06 12.36 -6.52
C ALA A 50 7.00 13.75 -5.85
N SER A 51 7.94 14.07 -4.96
CA SER A 51 7.95 15.31 -4.20
C SER A 51 8.29 16.55 -5.04
N LEU A 52 9.18 16.43 -6.02
CA LEU A 52 9.64 17.54 -6.85
C LEU A 52 8.49 18.33 -7.52
N PRO A 53 7.58 17.69 -8.27
CA PRO A 53 6.47 18.41 -8.90
C PRO A 53 5.51 18.99 -7.86
N PHE A 54 5.28 18.31 -6.74
CA PHE A 54 4.44 18.86 -5.67
C PHE A 54 5.06 20.09 -5.01
N LEU A 55 6.39 20.13 -4.85
CA LEU A 55 7.09 21.31 -4.32
C LEU A 55 7.10 22.49 -5.29
N LEU A 56 7.08 22.22 -6.61
CA LEU A 56 7.13 23.25 -7.66
C LEU A 56 5.74 23.79 -8.05
N PHE A 57 4.70 22.95 -8.05
CA PHE A 57 3.38 23.29 -8.57
C PHE A 57 2.29 23.45 -7.50
N LEU A 58 2.45 22.90 -6.29
CA LEU A 58 1.42 22.98 -5.25
C LEU A 58 1.70 24.10 -4.23
N PRO A 59 0.69 24.92 -3.88
CA PRO A 59 0.81 25.88 -2.79
C PRO A 59 1.04 25.14 -1.47
N ARG A 60 1.91 25.71 -0.61
CA ARG A 60 2.28 25.11 0.68
C ARG A 60 1.03 24.75 1.51
N PRO A 61 0.91 23.51 2.01
CA PRO A 61 -0.24 23.11 2.81
C PRO A 61 -0.34 23.96 4.08
N ARG A 62 -1.55 24.38 4.47
CA ARG A 62 -1.84 25.09 5.74
C ARG A 62 -1.87 24.14 6.95
N LEU A 63 -1.01 23.12 6.96
CA LEU A 63 -0.94 22.11 8.02
C LEU A 63 0.32 22.32 8.87
N PRO A 64 0.27 22.04 10.18
CA PRO A 64 1.45 22.04 11.03
C PRO A 64 2.51 21.07 10.48
N TRP A 65 3.75 21.54 10.35
CA TRP A 65 4.87 20.78 9.79
C TRP A 65 5.09 19.41 10.48
N ARG A 66 4.71 19.30 11.76
CA ARG A 66 4.79 18.07 12.56
C ARG A 66 3.95 16.93 11.98
N PHE A 67 2.77 17.22 11.43
CA PHE A 67 1.94 16.19 10.79
C PHE A 67 2.50 15.78 9.43
N ILE A 68 3.08 16.72 8.69
CA ILE A 68 3.75 16.45 7.41
C ILE A 68 4.99 15.57 7.65
N ALA A 69 5.84 15.95 8.62
CA ALA A 69 7.03 15.18 8.98
C ALA A 69 6.66 13.83 9.61
N GLY A 70 5.65 13.78 10.49
CA GLY A 70 5.19 12.54 11.11
C GLY A 70 4.66 11.54 10.08
N TYR A 71 3.84 11.99 9.13
CA TYR A 71 3.36 11.16 8.04
C TYR A 71 4.50 10.68 7.14
N GLY A 72 5.39 11.59 6.73
CA GLY A 72 6.55 11.26 5.90
C GLY A 72 7.50 10.26 6.57
N LEU A 73 7.74 10.38 7.88
CA LEU A 73 8.55 9.42 8.64
C LEU A 73 7.84 8.08 8.81
N ALA A 74 6.56 8.08 9.16
CA ALA A 74 5.79 6.85 9.31
C ALA A 74 5.71 6.07 7.99
N GLN A 75 5.54 6.77 6.87
CA GLN A 75 5.45 6.14 5.56
C GLN A 75 6.84 5.78 5.00
N GLY A 76 7.81 6.69 5.05
CA GLY A 76 9.15 6.45 4.52
C GLY A 76 9.96 5.49 5.38
N LEU A 77 10.21 5.85 6.64
CA LEU A 77 11.02 5.04 7.55
C LEU A 77 10.26 3.85 8.11
N GLY A 78 8.97 4.03 8.44
CA GLY A 78 8.13 2.94 8.91
C GLY A 78 7.82 1.97 7.76
N GLN A 79 6.90 2.32 6.87
CA GLN A 79 6.42 1.39 5.84
C GLN A 79 7.53 0.91 4.90
N PHE A 80 8.21 1.83 4.21
CA PHE A 80 9.21 1.45 3.21
C PHE A 80 10.51 0.97 3.83
N GLY A 81 10.94 1.57 4.94
CA GLY A 81 12.13 1.11 5.67
C GLY A 81 12.01 -0.33 6.15
N PHE A 82 10.90 -0.71 6.79
CA PHE A 82 10.67 -2.09 7.21
C PHE A 82 10.48 -3.05 6.03
N LEU A 83 9.81 -2.60 4.96
CA LEU A 83 9.66 -3.39 3.73
C LEU A 83 11.03 -3.75 3.13
N PHE A 84 11.90 -2.75 2.97
CA PHE A 84 13.23 -2.94 2.41
C PHE A 84 14.13 -3.77 3.31
N LEU A 85 14.01 -3.60 4.63
CA LEU A 85 14.68 -4.47 5.58
C LEU A 85 14.23 -5.92 5.42
N GLY A 86 12.92 -6.18 5.27
CA GLY A 86 12.38 -7.52 5.00
C GLY A 86 12.95 -8.13 3.73
N LEU A 87 12.99 -7.37 2.64
CA LEU A 87 13.60 -7.81 1.37
C LEU A 87 15.10 -8.12 1.53
N LYS A 88 15.84 -7.27 2.26
CA LYS A 88 17.27 -7.49 2.55
C LYS A 88 17.53 -8.73 3.42
N LEU A 89 16.61 -9.04 4.33
CA LEU A 89 16.65 -10.25 5.16
C LEU A 89 16.23 -11.53 4.41
N GLY A 90 15.99 -11.44 3.10
CA GLY A 90 15.69 -12.59 2.24
C GLY A 90 14.20 -12.83 1.99
N MET A 91 13.31 -11.91 2.36
CA MET A 91 11.89 -12.03 2.03
C MET A 91 11.68 -11.90 0.52
N PRO A 92 11.04 -12.88 -0.16
CA PRO A 92 10.70 -12.74 -1.57
C PRO A 92 9.74 -11.57 -1.82
N ALA A 93 9.88 -10.87 -2.94
CA ALA A 93 9.02 -9.74 -3.31
C ALA A 93 7.51 -10.09 -3.32
N GLY A 94 7.17 -11.34 -3.67
CA GLY A 94 5.80 -11.84 -3.59
C GLY A 94 5.26 -11.86 -2.15
N MET A 95 6.04 -12.41 -1.21
CA MET A 95 5.69 -12.42 0.21
C MET A 95 5.62 -11.00 0.81
N ALA A 96 6.52 -10.12 0.38
CA ALA A 96 6.50 -8.72 0.78
C ALA A 96 5.20 -8.01 0.35
N SER A 97 4.73 -8.25 -0.88
CA SER A 97 3.46 -7.70 -1.37
C SER A 97 2.25 -8.19 -0.56
N VAL A 98 2.23 -9.48 -0.23
CA VAL A 98 1.20 -10.11 0.62
C VAL A 98 1.16 -9.45 1.99
N VAL A 99 2.33 -9.30 2.64
CA VAL A 99 2.43 -8.64 3.96
C VAL A 99 1.96 -7.19 3.91
N MET A 100 2.25 -6.45 2.84
CA MET A 100 1.75 -5.07 2.68
C MET A 100 0.22 -5.01 2.60
N GLN A 101 -0.43 -5.98 1.97
CA GLN A 101 -1.89 -6.02 1.87
C GLN A 101 -2.56 -6.27 3.23
N THR A 102 -1.85 -6.87 4.19
CA THR A 102 -2.34 -7.02 5.58
C THR A 102 -2.64 -5.67 6.24
N GLN A 103 -2.06 -4.56 5.76
CA GLN A 103 -2.37 -3.21 6.24
C GLN A 103 -3.88 -2.89 6.18
N ALA A 104 -4.61 -3.38 5.19
CA ALA A 104 -6.05 -3.13 5.06
C ALA A 104 -6.82 -3.66 6.29
N PHE A 105 -6.36 -4.79 6.85
CA PHE A 105 -6.95 -5.39 8.05
C PHE A 105 -6.70 -4.53 9.27
N PHE A 106 -5.45 -4.08 9.47
CA PHE A 106 -5.12 -3.14 10.54
C PHE A 106 -5.92 -1.85 10.40
N THR A 107 -6.05 -1.31 9.19
CA THR A 107 -6.86 -0.10 8.93
C THR A 107 -8.31 -0.31 9.36
N LEU A 108 -8.96 -1.40 8.96
CA LEU A 108 -10.35 -1.67 9.31
C LEU A 108 -10.54 -1.92 10.81
N MET A 109 -9.63 -2.65 11.44
CA MET A 109 -9.66 -2.91 12.89
C MET A 109 -9.43 -1.65 13.72
N LEU A 110 -8.58 -0.73 13.24
CA LEU A 110 -8.28 0.54 13.88
C LEU A 110 -9.33 1.62 13.58
N ALA A 111 -10.03 1.54 12.44
CA ALA A 111 -11.08 2.50 12.06
C ALA A 111 -12.20 2.60 13.11
N GLY A 112 -12.59 1.47 13.72
CA GLY A 112 -13.58 1.44 14.80
C GLY A 112 -13.20 2.30 16.01
N PRO A 113 -12.11 2.00 16.73
CA PRO A 113 -11.70 2.74 17.92
C PRO A 113 -11.14 4.14 17.63
N LEU A 114 -10.48 4.38 16.50
CA LEU A 114 -9.88 5.70 16.20
C LEU A 114 -10.82 6.66 15.48
N LEU A 115 -11.64 6.19 14.54
CA LEU A 115 -12.55 7.05 13.76
C LEU A 115 -14.01 6.93 14.24
N GLY A 116 -14.33 5.97 15.12
CA GLY A 116 -15.70 5.73 15.57
C GLY A 116 -16.59 5.08 14.51
N GLU A 117 -16.03 4.67 13.37
CA GLU A 117 -16.78 4.07 12.27
C GLU A 117 -17.04 2.59 12.54
N ARG A 118 -18.31 2.19 12.51
CA ARG A 118 -18.70 0.78 12.67
C ARG A 118 -18.57 0.07 11.33
N GLY A 119 -17.61 -0.85 11.23
CA GLY A 119 -17.44 -1.71 10.06
C GLY A 119 -18.73 -2.46 9.73
N THR A 120 -19.20 -2.34 8.49
CA THR A 120 -20.40 -3.02 8.01
C THR A 120 -20.17 -4.54 7.94
N PRO A 121 -21.22 -5.37 8.12
CA PRO A 121 -21.09 -6.84 8.07
C PRO A 121 -20.45 -7.35 6.76
N TRP A 122 -20.70 -6.66 5.65
CA TRP A 122 -20.12 -6.97 4.34
C TRP A 122 -18.60 -6.69 4.27
N GLN A 123 -18.12 -5.65 4.94
CA GLN A 123 -16.67 -5.39 5.06
C GLN A 123 -15.98 -6.49 5.85
N TRP A 124 -16.61 -7.00 6.92
CA TRP A 124 -16.09 -8.15 7.67
C TRP A 124 -16.09 -9.43 6.85
N ALA A 125 -17.13 -9.69 6.06
CA ALA A 125 -17.14 -10.84 5.15
C ALA A 125 -16.04 -10.73 4.08
N GLY A 126 -15.88 -9.56 3.45
CA GLY A 126 -14.80 -9.29 2.50
C GLY A 126 -13.42 -9.43 3.15
N LEU A 127 -13.27 -9.04 4.41
CA LEU A 127 -12.06 -9.21 5.20
C LEU A 127 -11.70 -10.70 5.34
N VAL A 128 -12.65 -11.54 5.73
CA VAL A 128 -12.43 -12.99 5.88
C VAL A 128 -12.02 -13.63 4.55
N VAL A 129 -12.68 -13.24 3.45
CA VAL A 129 -12.31 -13.71 2.09
C VAL A 129 -10.91 -13.25 1.70
N ALA A 130 -10.54 -12.00 1.97
CA ALA A 130 -9.20 -11.48 1.73
C ALA A 130 -8.15 -12.21 2.57
N LEU A 131 -8.45 -12.52 3.84
CA LEU A 131 -7.59 -13.29 4.75
C LEU A 131 -7.35 -14.70 4.22
N ALA A 132 -8.41 -15.36 3.74
CA ALA A 132 -8.31 -16.67 3.12
C ALA A 132 -7.43 -16.64 1.85
N GLY A 133 -7.64 -15.65 0.97
CA GLY A 133 -6.80 -15.46 -0.22
C GLY A 133 -5.33 -15.19 0.14
N LEU A 134 -5.09 -14.40 1.19
CA LEU A 134 -3.75 -14.12 1.70
C LEU A 134 -3.05 -15.38 2.20
N LEU A 135 -3.77 -16.23 2.95
CA LEU A 135 -3.26 -17.50 3.47
C LEU A 135 -2.94 -18.48 2.34
N VAL A 136 -3.77 -18.53 1.30
CA VAL A 136 -3.52 -19.37 0.11
C VAL A 136 -2.28 -18.89 -0.66
N ILE A 137 -2.12 -17.57 -0.85
CA ILE A 137 -0.95 -17.03 -1.55
C ILE A 137 0.31 -17.26 -0.70
N GLY A 138 0.23 -17.03 0.61
CA GLY A 138 1.33 -17.24 1.54
C GLY A 138 1.76 -18.71 1.64
N SER A 139 0.82 -19.65 1.65
CA SER A 139 1.13 -21.09 1.67
C SER A 139 1.70 -21.58 0.33
N ALA A 140 1.27 -21.00 -0.80
CA ALA A 140 1.81 -21.31 -2.12
C ALA A 140 3.23 -20.74 -2.37
N HIS A 141 3.59 -19.63 -1.72
CA HIS A 141 4.91 -18.98 -1.87
C HIS A 141 5.89 -19.27 -0.71
N GLY A 142 5.51 -20.13 0.25
CA GLY A 142 6.38 -20.62 1.32
C GLY A 142 7.48 -21.59 0.85
N ALA A 143 7.41 -22.07 -0.39
CA ALA A 143 8.50 -22.77 -1.07
C ALA A 143 9.34 -21.78 -1.89
N GLY A 144 10.10 -20.93 -1.21
CA GLY A 144 11.19 -20.19 -1.85
C GLY A 144 12.33 -21.17 -2.21
N PRO A 145 13.09 -20.93 -3.29
CA PRO A 145 14.21 -21.79 -3.75
C PRO A 145 15.44 -21.69 -2.82
N ALA A 146 15.24 -21.83 -1.52
CA ALA A 146 16.30 -21.99 -0.52
C ALA A 146 16.69 -23.47 -0.33
N ASP A 147 16.01 -24.39 -1.03
CA ASP A 147 16.26 -25.84 -1.03
C ASP A 147 16.87 -26.35 -2.36
N MET A 148 17.58 -25.49 -3.12
CA MET A 148 18.41 -25.91 -4.26
C MET A 148 19.82 -25.36 -4.14
#